data_AF-A0A0J8V7M0-F1
#
_entry.id   AF-A0A0J8V7M0-F1
#
_cell.length_a   1.000
_cell.length_b   1.000
_cell.length_c   1.000
_cell.angle_alpha   90.00
_cell.angle_beta   90.00
_cell.angle_gamma   90.00
#
_symmetry.space_group_name_H-M   'P 1'
#
loop_
_entity.id
_entity.type
_entity.pdbx_description
1 polymer ?
#
loop_
_entity_poly.entity_id
_entity_poly.type
_entity_poly.pdbx_seq_one_letter_code
_entity_poly.pdbx_strand_id
1 'polypeptide(L)'
;MANVNKFNASSRGYVVTEHNNLLAVPELFRDFQRLSSALTEQHWLKNTQFIEQANNLKVLFQTSELPEAQIFIDAIDEAISQYSSNIAKANALANKKQQEIDLDSKAYQSKINSLEHTLSLLKTPEQEYETVLDKLSTAITKESRHFAKLKHDFQSSFRELDSDDHPMAYDIRFSYVQQPRAMCGRFDEMRELITTINEGCAYVNREELLDEIPVAYHPHAEELIDYYAPLLWLSMTKLSGFFDTNYNTQFFPNNLRQLHTSNTIALKEKRILMKSNTLEMLKDYEHRLAQLKSERSQNIPYPFVDDHFAIDINSDAFIDYFEQYSKQHHYSLYQPTQRFKQLITDQAVIKPFTSAYATKIIRNYPAALTFRVSGRGYYNIPSREKAIGVIFDFTHSDQHMILCNRNHQGLPVIVTKSTPALNHVEGVSLADELDKRLQAYILS
;
A
#
# COMPACT_ATOMS: atom_id res chain seq x y z
N MET A 1 9.55 -85.82 -3.87
CA MET A 1 8.96 -84.59 -4.42
C MET A 1 9.13 -83.49 -3.38
N ALA A 2 10.01 -82.52 -3.64
CA ALA A 2 10.29 -81.45 -2.70
C ALA A 2 9.14 -80.42 -2.71
N ASN A 3 8.59 -80.12 -1.54
CA ASN A 3 7.66 -79.01 -1.33
C ASN A 3 8.36 -77.71 -1.71
N VAL A 4 8.10 -77.22 -2.92
CA VAL A 4 8.48 -75.89 -3.36
C VAL A 4 7.64 -74.91 -2.53
N ASN A 5 8.30 -74.25 -1.58
CA ASN A 5 7.76 -73.14 -0.81
C ASN A 5 6.99 -72.18 -1.74
N LYS A 6 5.71 -71.94 -1.44
CA LYS A 6 4.85 -70.91 -2.07
C LYS A 6 5.32 -69.47 -1.77
N PHE A 7 6.60 -69.25 -1.46
CA PHE A 7 7.23 -67.94 -1.43
C PHE A 7 7.73 -67.61 -2.84
N ASN A 8 6.81 -67.38 -3.77
CA ASN A 8 7.12 -66.80 -5.10
C ASN A 8 6.64 -65.34 -5.21
N ALA A 9 6.45 -64.69 -4.06
CA ALA A 9 6.08 -63.29 -3.94
C ALA A 9 7.32 -62.41 -4.11
N SER A 10 7.33 -61.55 -5.13
CA SER A 10 8.38 -60.56 -5.29
C SER A 10 8.26 -59.49 -4.22
N SER A 11 9.16 -59.48 -3.24
CA SER A 11 9.34 -58.33 -2.33
C SER A 11 10.17 -57.26 -3.05
N ARG A 12 9.97 -55.98 -2.70
CA ARG A 12 10.71 -54.86 -3.28
C ARG A 12 11.68 -54.29 -2.25
N GLY A 13 12.77 -53.72 -2.74
CA GLY A 13 13.71 -52.98 -1.93
C GLY A 13 13.97 -51.59 -2.49
N TYR A 14 14.25 -50.64 -1.60
CA TYR A 14 14.52 -49.24 -1.89
C TYR A 14 15.89 -48.87 -1.33
N VAL A 15 16.72 -48.21 -2.14
CA VAL A 15 18.05 -47.73 -1.75
C VAL A 15 17.93 -46.31 -1.23
N VAL A 16 18.27 -46.10 0.04
CA VAL A 16 18.28 -44.78 0.68
C VAL A 16 19.63 -44.10 0.45
N THR A 17 19.59 -42.85 0.01
CA THR A 17 20.78 -41.99 -0.20
C THR A 17 20.59 -40.68 0.58
N GLU A 18 21.63 -39.84 0.67
CA GLU A 18 21.52 -38.52 1.30
C GLU A 18 20.45 -37.62 0.65
N HIS A 19 20.25 -37.74 -0.67
CA HIS A 19 19.28 -36.92 -1.42
C HIS A 19 17.94 -37.62 -1.69
N ASN A 20 17.86 -38.94 -1.49
CA ASN A 20 16.65 -39.72 -1.71
C ASN A 20 16.43 -40.62 -0.51
N ASN A 21 15.65 -40.14 0.46
CA ASN A 21 15.26 -40.90 1.63
C ASN A 21 13.74 -41.04 1.68
N LEU A 22 13.27 -42.27 1.50
CA LEU A 22 11.84 -42.57 1.48
C LEU A 22 11.17 -42.26 2.82
N LEU A 23 11.88 -42.39 3.95
CA LEU A 23 11.37 -42.17 5.31
C LEU A 23 11.52 -40.71 5.79
N ALA A 24 12.12 -39.84 4.97
CA ALA A 24 12.20 -38.42 5.28
C ALA A 24 10.86 -37.74 5.00
N VAL A 25 10.46 -36.82 5.87
CA VAL A 25 9.28 -35.97 5.63
C VAL A 25 9.61 -35.02 4.48
N PRO A 26 8.83 -35.02 3.37
CA PRO A 26 9.06 -34.12 2.24
C PRO A 26 8.93 -32.65 2.65
N GLU A 27 9.66 -31.75 1.98
CA GLU A 27 9.56 -30.30 2.21
C GLU A 27 8.12 -29.80 2.05
N LEU A 28 7.37 -30.37 1.10
CA LEU A 28 5.94 -30.11 0.91
C LEU A 28 5.12 -30.18 2.21
N PHE A 29 5.40 -31.15 3.08
CA PHE A 29 4.69 -31.32 4.36
C PHE A 29 5.11 -30.29 5.41
N ARG A 30 6.35 -29.80 5.32
CA ARG A 30 6.82 -28.65 6.13
C ARG A 30 6.07 -27.38 5.76
N ASP A 31 5.89 -27.16 4.46
CA ASP A 31 5.13 -26.01 3.99
C ASP A 31 3.64 -26.11 4.30
N PHE A 32 3.03 -27.30 4.24
CA PHE A 32 1.65 -27.50 4.69
C PHE A 32 1.45 -27.07 6.13
N GLN A 33 2.29 -27.56 7.06
CA GLN A 33 2.23 -27.21 8.47
C GLN A 33 2.39 -25.70 8.67
N ARG A 34 3.48 -25.12 8.13
CA ARG A 34 3.80 -23.70 8.29
C ARG A 34 2.66 -22.78 7.81
N LEU A 35 2.13 -23.03 6.61
CA LEU A 35 1.07 -22.20 6.03
C LEU A 35 -0.27 -22.43 6.72
N SER A 36 -0.56 -23.66 7.12
CA SER A 36 -1.81 -23.99 7.84
C SER A 36 -1.84 -23.35 9.23
N SER A 37 -0.73 -23.38 9.97
CA SER A 37 -0.56 -22.64 11.24
C SER A 37 -0.72 -21.13 11.04
N ALA A 38 0.02 -20.55 10.08
CA ALA A 38 -0.06 -19.11 9.80
C ALA A 38 -1.48 -18.62 9.45
N LEU A 39 -2.25 -19.48 8.76
CA LEU A 39 -3.63 -19.19 8.39
C LEU A 39 -4.62 -19.35 9.56
N THR A 40 -4.39 -20.30 10.48
CA THR A 40 -5.40 -20.74 11.47
C THR A 40 -5.15 -20.34 12.93
N GLU A 41 -3.95 -19.87 13.27
CA GLU A 41 -3.56 -19.54 14.65
C GLU A 41 -3.87 -18.10 15.06
N GLN A 42 -4.10 -17.21 14.09
CA GLN A 42 -4.43 -15.81 14.32
C GLN A 42 -5.82 -15.45 13.80
N HIS A 43 -6.38 -14.37 14.32
CA HIS A 43 -7.65 -13.83 13.82
C HIS A 43 -7.47 -13.38 12.36
N TRP A 44 -8.44 -13.68 11.51
CA TRP A 44 -8.34 -13.45 10.07
C TRP A 44 -8.18 -11.96 9.70
N LEU A 45 -8.74 -11.02 10.49
CA LEU A 45 -8.48 -9.57 10.32
C LEU A 45 -7.03 -9.18 10.62
N LYS A 46 -6.32 -9.88 11.51
CA LYS A 46 -4.92 -9.57 11.81
C LYS A 46 -3.97 -10.04 10.73
N ASN A 47 -4.41 -11.01 9.92
CA ASN A 47 -3.58 -11.64 8.90
C ASN A 47 -3.58 -10.83 7.61
N THR A 48 -2.64 -9.88 7.48
CA THR A 48 -2.49 -9.07 6.26
C THR A 48 -2.14 -9.87 5.01
N GLN A 49 -1.67 -11.11 5.17
CA GLN A 49 -1.29 -12.02 4.09
C GLN A 49 -2.29 -13.16 3.88
N PHE A 50 -3.51 -13.07 4.43
CA PHE A 50 -4.49 -14.16 4.43
C PHE A 50 -4.69 -14.80 3.04
N ILE A 51 -4.93 -13.98 2.01
CA ILE A 51 -5.20 -14.44 0.64
C ILE A 51 -3.96 -15.10 0.03
N GLU A 52 -2.78 -14.53 0.24
CA GLU A 52 -1.52 -15.10 -0.26
C GLU A 52 -1.26 -16.46 0.38
N GLN A 53 -1.37 -16.56 1.70
CA GLN A 53 -1.17 -17.80 2.45
C GLN A 53 -2.18 -18.87 2.05
N ALA A 54 -3.46 -18.52 1.92
CA ALA A 54 -4.51 -19.43 1.47
C ALA A 54 -4.25 -19.94 0.05
N ASN A 55 -3.88 -19.06 -0.89
CA ASN A 55 -3.57 -19.46 -2.27
C ASN A 55 -2.31 -20.34 -2.33
N ASN A 56 -1.26 -20.02 -1.59
CA ASN A 56 -0.06 -20.86 -1.52
C ASN A 56 -0.39 -22.26 -0.98
N LEU A 57 -1.23 -22.33 0.05
CA LEU A 57 -1.68 -23.61 0.62
C LEU A 57 -2.53 -24.41 -0.38
N LYS A 58 -3.41 -23.75 -1.13
CA LYS A 58 -4.17 -24.36 -2.23
C LYS A 58 -3.25 -24.95 -3.30
N VAL A 59 -2.24 -24.19 -3.73
CA VAL A 59 -1.24 -24.65 -4.70
C VAL A 59 -0.50 -25.88 -4.19
N LEU A 60 -0.12 -25.93 -2.92
CA LEU A 60 0.54 -27.11 -2.34
C LEU A 60 -0.36 -28.35 -2.41
N PHE A 61 -1.65 -28.22 -2.07
CA PHE A 61 -2.61 -29.32 -2.21
C PHE A 61 -2.77 -29.76 -3.66
N GLN A 62 -2.83 -28.82 -4.60
CA GLN A 62 -2.91 -29.12 -6.04
C GLN A 62 -1.65 -29.83 -6.55
N THR A 63 -0.46 -29.43 -6.07
CA THR A 63 0.84 -30.02 -6.47
C THR A 63 1.00 -31.45 -5.98
N SER A 64 0.20 -31.88 -4.99
CA SER A 64 0.15 -33.29 -4.60
C SER A 64 -0.42 -34.20 -5.71
N GLU A 65 -1.23 -33.64 -6.62
CA GLU A 65 -1.98 -34.36 -7.67
C GLU A 65 -2.77 -35.56 -7.12
N LEU A 66 -3.28 -35.45 -5.89
CA LEU A 66 -4.09 -36.47 -5.23
C LEU A 66 -5.56 -36.04 -5.21
N PRO A 67 -6.51 -36.89 -5.64
CA PRO A 67 -7.95 -36.61 -5.52
C PRO A 67 -8.38 -36.33 -4.07
N GLU A 68 -7.73 -36.96 -3.10
CA GLU A 68 -7.98 -36.79 -1.66
C GLU A 68 -7.66 -35.36 -1.17
N ALA A 69 -6.86 -34.59 -1.91
CA ALA A 69 -6.56 -33.20 -1.60
C ALA A 69 -7.74 -32.25 -1.87
N GLN A 70 -8.74 -32.66 -2.67
CA GLN A 70 -9.81 -31.77 -3.14
C GLN A 70 -10.65 -31.19 -2.00
N ILE A 71 -10.92 -31.96 -0.95
CA ILE A 71 -11.71 -31.49 0.21
C ILE A 71 -11.04 -30.30 0.92
N PHE A 72 -9.70 -30.28 0.96
CA PHE A 72 -8.94 -29.18 1.53
C PHE A 72 -8.92 -27.98 0.60
N ILE A 73 -8.78 -28.21 -0.72
CA ILE A 73 -8.85 -27.16 -1.74
C ILE A 73 -10.19 -26.44 -1.68
N ASP A 74 -11.30 -27.18 -1.62
CA ASP A 74 -12.66 -26.61 -1.55
C ASP A 74 -12.85 -25.79 -0.27
N ALA A 75 -12.32 -26.26 0.86
CA ALA A 75 -12.37 -25.55 2.14
C ALA A 75 -11.53 -24.27 2.13
N ILE A 76 -10.39 -24.26 1.42
CA ILE A 76 -9.56 -23.06 1.23
C ILE A 76 -10.27 -22.05 0.31
N ASP A 77 -10.92 -22.52 -0.76
CA ASP A 77 -11.71 -21.65 -1.65
C ASP A 77 -12.89 -21.01 -0.91
N GLU A 78 -13.56 -21.78 -0.06
CA GLU A 78 -14.58 -21.24 0.85
C GLU A 78 -13.99 -20.21 1.82
N ALA A 79 -12.83 -20.50 2.42
CA ALA A 79 -12.15 -19.56 3.33
C ALA A 79 -11.84 -18.23 2.64
N ILE A 80 -11.32 -18.27 1.42
CA ILE A 80 -11.02 -17.08 0.61
C ILE A 80 -12.29 -16.27 0.33
N SER A 81 -13.37 -16.94 -0.06
CA SER A 81 -14.66 -16.30 -0.34
C SER A 81 -15.25 -15.64 0.91
N GLN A 82 -15.27 -16.35 2.03
CA GLN A 82 -15.76 -15.86 3.32
C GLN A 82 -14.92 -14.68 3.83
N TYR A 83 -13.59 -14.78 3.76
CA TYR A 83 -12.67 -13.68 4.11
C TYR A 83 -12.95 -12.44 3.27
N SER A 84 -13.08 -12.59 1.95
CA SER A 84 -13.33 -11.48 1.03
C SER A 84 -14.64 -10.76 1.36
N SER A 85 -15.70 -11.52 1.69
CA SER A 85 -16.98 -10.96 2.13
C SER A 85 -16.85 -10.20 3.45
N ASN A 86 -16.14 -10.76 4.42
CA ASN A 86 -15.97 -10.14 5.73
C ASN A 86 -15.09 -8.87 5.66
N ILE A 87 -14.00 -8.88 4.90
CA ILE A 87 -13.13 -7.71 4.69
C ILE A 87 -13.89 -6.56 4.03
N ALA A 88 -14.74 -6.85 3.05
CA ALA A 88 -15.58 -5.81 2.45
C ALA A 88 -16.46 -5.10 3.49
N LYS A 89 -17.03 -5.86 4.45
CA LYS A 89 -17.83 -5.31 5.54
C LYS A 89 -16.98 -4.50 6.54
N ALA A 90 -15.82 -5.04 6.93
CA ALA A 90 -14.88 -4.36 7.81
C ALA A 90 -14.43 -3.03 7.22
N ASN A 91 -14.01 -3.02 5.95
CA ASN A 91 -13.62 -1.82 5.22
C ASN A 91 -14.77 -0.82 5.06
N ALA A 92 -15.99 -1.28 4.78
CA ALA A 92 -17.15 -0.40 4.70
C ALA A 92 -17.43 0.30 6.04
N LEU A 93 -17.33 -0.43 7.16
CA LEU A 93 -17.48 0.15 8.50
C LEU A 93 -16.35 1.11 8.82
N ALA A 94 -15.10 0.73 8.55
CA ALA A 94 -13.93 1.58 8.75
C ALA A 94 -14.06 2.89 7.96
N ASN A 95 -14.40 2.82 6.67
CA ASN A 95 -14.60 4.02 5.84
C ASN A 95 -15.70 4.94 6.38
N LYS A 96 -16.82 4.37 6.84
CA LYS A 96 -17.89 5.16 7.46
C LYS A 96 -17.40 5.87 8.72
N LYS A 97 -16.66 5.15 9.59
CA LYS A 97 -16.09 5.72 10.81
C LYS A 97 -15.01 6.76 10.53
N GLN A 98 -14.20 6.56 9.49
CA GLN A 98 -13.21 7.54 9.06
C GLN A 98 -13.90 8.84 8.63
N GLN A 99 -14.99 8.76 7.86
CA GLN A 99 -15.76 9.94 7.47
C GLN A 99 -16.35 10.69 8.68
N GLU A 100 -16.86 9.97 9.68
CA GLU A 100 -17.35 10.57 10.94
C GLU A 100 -16.21 11.32 11.67
N ILE A 101 -15.04 10.68 11.82
CA ILE A 101 -13.83 11.26 12.41
C ILE A 101 -13.37 12.50 11.64
N ASP A 102 -13.32 12.43 10.31
CA ASP A 102 -12.88 13.51 9.44
C ASP A 102 -13.82 14.72 9.55
N LEU A 103 -15.13 14.49 9.59
CA LEU A 103 -16.15 15.53 9.78
C LEU A 103 -16.00 16.21 11.13
N ASP A 104 -15.86 15.43 12.21
CA ASP A 104 -15.66 15.96 13.56
C ASP A 104 -14.35 16.75 13.65
N SER A 105 -13.25 16.19 13.14
CA SER A 105 -11.94 16.84 13.07
C SER A 105 -12.01 18.18 12.33
N LYS A 106 -12.70 18.21 11.17
CA LYS A 106 -12.92 19.44 10.40
C LYS A 106 -13.77 20.46 11.16
N ALA A 107 -14.81 20.00 11.87
CA ALA A 107 -15.67 20.87 12.68
C ALA A 107 -14.90 21.49 13.85
N TYR A 108 -14.08 20.70 14.57
CA TYR A 108 -13.19 21.22 15.61
C TYR A 108 -12.15 22.19 15.03
N GLN A 109 -11.51 21.84 13.92
CA GLN A 109 -10.50 22.70 13.31
C GLN A 109 -11.09 24.04 12.86
N SER A 110 -12.30 24.05 12.30
CA SER A 110 -13.01 25.28 11.93
C SER A 110 -13.26 26.18 13.14
N LYS A 111 -13.74 25.60 14.26
CA LYS A 111 -13.95 26.34 15.52
C LYS A 111 -12.64 26.85 16.12
N ILE A 112 -11.59 26.02 16.12
CA ILE A 112 -10.25 26.39 16.59
C ILE A 112 -9.69 27.55 15.77
N ASN A 113 -9.71 27.46 14.43
CA ASN A 113 -9.23 28.52 13.56
C ASN A 113 -9.98 29.85 13.77
N SER A 114 -11.30 29.78 13.96
CA SER A 114 -12.12 30.96 14.23
C SER A 114 -11.73 31.63 15.57
N LEU A 115 -11.50 30.83 16.61
CA LEU A 115 -11.03 31.34 17.90
C LEU A 115 -9.61 31.88 17.84
N GLU A 116 -8.70 31.19 17.14
CA GLU A 116 -7.32 31.64 16.95
C GLU A 116 -7.25 32.94 16.17
N HIS A 117 -8.06 33.10 15.12
CA HIS A 117 -8.24 34.37 14.41
C HIS A 117 -8.75 35.47 15.34
N THR A 118 -9.82 35.20 16.09
CA THR A 118 -10.40 36.17 17.04
C THR A 118 -9.38 36.59 18.10
N LEU A 119 -8.62 35.64 18.65
CA LEU A 119 -7.56 35.91 19.62
C LEU A 119 -6.42 36.72 19.00
N SER A 120 -6.03 36.43 17.76
CA SER A 120 -5.02 37.19 17.03
C SER A 120 -5.44 38.66 16.88
N LEU A 121 -6.68 38.92 16.48
CA LEU A 121 -7.24 40.27 16.38
C LEU A 121 -7.26 41.00 17.73
N LEU A 122 -7.67 40.33 18.80
CA LEU A 122 -7.75 40.91 20.14
C LEU A 122 -6.36 41.23 20.70
N LYS A 123 -5.38 40.34 20.50
CA LYS A 123 -4.00 40.48 20.99
C LYS A 123 -3.20 41.54 20.23
N THR A 124 -3.41 41.66 18.92
CA THR A 124 -2.72 42.65 18.08
C THR A 124 -3.25 44.05 18.38
N PRO A 125 -2.44 45.02 18.83
CA PRO A 125 -2.91 46.38 19.12
C PRO A 125 -3.52 47.08 17.89
N GLU A 126 -4.49 47.97 18.11
CA GLU A 126 -5.17 48.67 17.00
C GLU A 126 -4.18 49.50 16.17
N GLN A 127 -3.28 50.20 16.87
CA GLN A 127 -2.24 51.04 16.27
C GLN A 127 -1.30 50.26 15.33
N GLU A 128 -1.13 48.96 15.54
CA GLU A 128 -0.32 48.12 14.67
C GLU A 128 -0.97 47.95 13.29
N TYR A 129 -2.29 47.67 13.25
CA TYR A 129 -3.04 47.61 12.00
C TYR A 129 -3.07 48.95 11.27
N GLU A 130 -3.26 50.06 11.99
CA GLU A 130 -3.22 51.41 11.42
C GLU A 130 -1.86 51.71 10.80
N THR A 131 -0.77 51.40 11.51
CA THR A 131 0.60 51.58 11.01
C THR A 131 0.86 50.75 9.74
N VAL A 132 0.35 49.51 9.69
CA VAL A 132 0.47 48.64 8.51
C VAL A 132 -0.33 49.21 7.34
N LEU A 133 -1.56 49.68 7.57
CA LEU A 133 -2.40 50.29 6.54
C LEU A 133 -1.80 51.57 5.96
N ASP A 134 -1.18 52.42 6.78
CA ASP A 134 -0.49 53.63 6.32
C ASP A 134 0.72 53.29 5.43
N LYS A 135 1.51 52.29 5.84
CA LYS A 135 2.63 51.77 5.04
C LYS A 135 2.15 51.19 3.72
N LEU A 136 1.09 50.37 3.74
CA LEU A 136 0.51 49.78 2.54
C LEU A 136 -0.09 50.84 1.62
N SER A 137 -0.80 51.83 2.15
CA SER A 137 -1.35 52.96 1.38
C SER A 137 -0.25 53.76 0.68
N THR A 138 0.85 54.01 1.39
CA THR A 138 2.04 54.67 0.83
C THR A 138 2.68 53.82 -0.28
N ALA A 139 2.84 52.52 -0.03
CA ALA A 139 3.40 51.58 -1.01
C ALA A 139 2.52 51.45 -2.26
N ILE A 140 1.19 51.33 -2.10
CA ILE A 140 0.22 51.31 -3.19
C ILE A 140 0.30 52.59 -4.00
N THR A 141 0.36 53.75 -3.35
CA THR A 141 0.46 55.05 -4.05
C THR A 141 1.76 55.14 -4.85
N LYS A 142 2.89 54.76 -4.24
CA LYS A 142 4.20 54.76 -4.91
C LYS A 142 4.22 53.82 -6.10
N GLU A 143 3.74 52.59 -5.92
CA GLU A 143 3.72 51.57 -6.96
C GLU A 143 2.73 51.90 -8.08
N SER A 144 1.56 52.45 -7.75
CA SER A 144 0.57 52.90 -8.75
C SER A 144 1.13 54.04 -9.61
N ARG A 145 1.84 55.00 -9.00
CA ARG A 145 2.54 56.08 -9.75
C ARG A 145 3.66 55.51 -10.63
N HIS A 146 4.42 54.55 -10.10
CA HIS A 146 5.47 53.88 -10.87
C HIS A 146 4.91 53.13 -12.08
N PHE A 147 3.87 52.31 -11.87
CA PHE A 147 3.16 51.61 -12.93
C PHE A 147 2.60 52.57 -13.98
N ALA A 148 1.91 53.62 -13.56
CA ALA A 148 1.35 54.62 -14.47
C ALA A 148 2.44 55.34 -15.28
N LYS A 149 3.58 55.66 -14.66
CA LYS A 149 4.74 56.22 -15.36
C LYS A 149 5.31 55.23 -16.38
N LEU A 150 5.56 53.97 -15.99
CA LEU A 150 6.05 52.94 -16.92
C LEU A 150 5.10 52.77 -18.11
N LYS A 151 3.78 52.74 -17.86
CA LYS A 151 2.76 52.62 -18.90
C LYS A 151 2.81 53.83 -19.84
N HIS A 152 2.89 55.04 -19.29
CA HIS A 152 2.97 56.26 -20.08
C HIS A 152 4.26 56.34 -20.91
N ASP A 153 5.40 56.05 -20.30
CA ASP A 153 6.71 56.07 -20.96
C ASP A 153 6.77 55.04 -22.10
N PHE A 154 6.22 53.83 -21.88
CA PHE A 154 6.04 52.83 -22.94
C PHE A 154 5.16 53.35 -24.07
N GLN A 155 3.94 53.81 -23.75
CA GLN A 155 2.99 54.31 -24.76
C GLN A 155 3.56 55.48 -25.57
N SER A 156 4.28 56.40 -24.93
CA SER A 156 4.91 57.54 -25.62
C SER A 156 6.03 57.08 -26.55
N SER A 157 6.92 56.21 -26.06
CA SER A 157 8.04 55.69 -26.87
C SER A 157 7.56 54.84 -28.04
N PHE A 158 6.49 54.07 -27.83
CA PHE A 158 5.92 53.21 -28.86
C PHE A 158 5.13 54.00 -29.91
N ARG A 159 4.46 55.10 -29.52
CA ARG A 159 3.81 56.03 -30.47
C ARG A 159 4.77 56.71 -31.42
N GLU A 160 6.01 56.99 -31.00
CA GLU A 160 7.02 57.57 -31.89
C GLU A 160 7.39 56.64 -33.07
N LEU A 161 7.02 55.35 -32.98
CA LEU A 161 7.24 54.36 -34.03
C LEU A 161 6.03 54.15 -34.95
N ASP A 162 4.87 54.71 -34.59
CA ASP A 162 3.63 54.61 -35.37
C ASP A 162 3.36 55.93 -36.10
N SER A 163 3.28 55.88 -37.43
CA SER A 163 3.06 57.07 -38.26
C SER A 163 1.60 57.53 -38.31
N ASP A 164 0.64 56.68 -37.91
CA ASP A 164 -0.80 56.87 -38.16
C ASP A 164 -1.65 57.05 -36.88
N ASP A 165 -1.03 57.15 -35.69
CA ASP A 165 -1.64 57.43 -34.37
C ASP A 165 -2.88 56.56 -34.06
N HIS A 166 -2.69 55.24 -33.99
CA HIS A 166 -3.74 54.27 -33.64
C HIS A 166 -3.87 54.10 -32.10
N PRO A 167 -4.91 54.64 -31.43
CA PRO A 167 -4.95 54.71 -29.96
C PRO A 167 -5.08 53.35 -29.25
N MET A 168 -5.43 52.28 -29.98
CA MET A 168 -5.59 50.92 -29.46
C MET A 168 -4.33 50.05 -29.59
N ALA A 169 -3.27 50.52 -30.25
CA ALA A 169 -2.08 49.73 -30.60
C ALA A 169 -0.99 49.63 -29.51
N TYR A 170 -1.22 50.19 -28.30
CA TYR A 170 -0.12 50.46 -27.35
C TYR A 170 -0.28 49.87 -25.94
N ASP A 171 -1.16 48.88 -25.75
CA ASP A 171 -1.33 48.25 -24.43
C ASP A 171 -0.75 46.83 -24.43
N ILE A 172 0.29 46.62 -23.63
CA ILE A 172 0.86 45.29 -23.38
C ILE A 172 -0.17 44.47 -22.61
N ARG A 173 -0.60 43.37 -23.20
CA ARG A 173 -1.49 42.37 -22.58
C ARG A 173 -0.65 41.20 -22.08
N PHE A 174 -0.99 40.73 -20.89
CA PHE A 174 -0.29 39.64 -20.23
C PHE A 174 -1.20 38.43 -20.03
N SER A 175 -0.66 37.25 -20.27
CA SER A 175 -1.26 35.95 -19.92
C SER A 175 -0.31 35.17 -19.02
N TYR A 176 -0.82 34.34 -18.11
CA TYR A 176 -0.01 33.55 -17.19
C TYR A 176 -0.40 32.08 -17.20
N VAL A 177 0.58 31.19 -17.33
CA VAL A 177 0.38 29.74 -17.29
C VAL A 177 1.30 29.13 -16.24
N GLN A 178 0.71 28.45 -15.25
CA GLN A 178 1.46 27.78 -14.20
C GLN A 178 2.01 26.43 -14.69
N GLN A 179 3.22 26.44 -15.25
CA GLN A 179 3.91 25.24 -15.71
C GLN A 179 5.44 25.40 -15.58
N PRO A 180 6.22 24.31 -15.60
CA PRO A 180 7.67 24.40 -15.56
C PRO A 180 8.21 25.26 -16.69
N ARG A 181 9.19 26.13 -16.40
CA ARG A 181 9.76 27.05 -17.40
C ARG A 181 10.31 26.36 -18.64
N ALA A 182 10.84 25.14 -18.48
CA ALA A 182 11.31 24.31 -19.59
C ALA A 182 10.21 23.94 -20.61
N MET A 183 8.94 24.11 -20.24
CA MET A 183 7.77 23.87 -21.08
C MET A 183 7.14 25.17 -21.60
N CYS A 184 7.72 26.34 -21.31
CA CYS A 184 7.29 27.59 -21.92
C CYS A 184 7.65 27.61 -23.40
N GLY A 185 6.65 27.80 -24.25
CA GLY A 185 6.79 27.84 -25.71
C GLY A 185 6.13 29.10 -26.28
N ARG A 186 5.44 28.98 -27.41
CA ARG A 186 4.44 29.97 -27.84
C ARG A 186 3.08 29.58 -27.29
N PHE A 187 2.28 30.56 -26.88
CA PHE A 187 0.92 30.34 -26.40
C PHE A 187 -0.01 31.37 -27.02
N ASP A 188 -1.00 30.92 -27.80
CA ASP A 188 -2.03 31.77 -28.42
C ASP A 188 -1.45 33.01 -29.15
N GLU A 189 -0.44 32.78 -30.00
CA GLU A 189 0.31 33.82 -30.76
C GLU A 189 1.09 34.83 -29.89
N MET A 190 1.01 34.70 -28.56
CA MET A 190 1.82 35.44 -27.61
C MET A 190 3.19 34.76 -27.41
N ARG A 191 4.22 35.59 -27.17
CA ARG A 191 5.57 35.12 -26.86
C ARG A 191 5.83 35.19 -25.36
N GLU A 192 6.59 34.22 -24.86
CA GLU A 192 7.01 34.22 -23.46
C GLU A 192 7.80 35.49 -23.13
N LEU A 193 7.42 36.13 -22.04
CA LEU A 193 8.15 37.20 -21.39
C LEU A 193 9.39 36.60 -20.72
N ILE A 194 10.58 36.95 -21.22
CA ILE A 194 11.84 36.47 -20.66
C ILE A 194 12.12 37.24 -19.35
N THR A 195 11.54 36.79 -18.24
CA THR A 195 11.70 37.38 -16.91
C THR A 195 12.06 36.33 -15.84
N THR A 196 12.33 36.76 -14.61
CA THR A 196 12.82 35.93 -13.49
C THR A 196 11.71 35.24 -12.68
N ILE A 197 10.61 34.83 -13.32
CA ILE A 197 9.51 34.13 -12.63
C ILE A 197 9.90 32.66 -12.48
N ASN A 198 9.98 32.18 -11.24
CA ASN A 198 10.39 30.79 -10.95
C ASN A 198 9.25 29.77 -11.13
N GLU A 199 7.97 30.21 -11.15
CA GLU A 199 6.80 29.32 -11.00
C GLU A 199 5.74 29.46 -12.13
N GLY A 200 6.14 29.76 -13.36
CA GLY A 200 5.21 29.80 -14.50
C GLY A 200 5.76 30.54 -15.71
N CYS A 201 4.97 30.57 -16.78
CA CYS A 201 5.23 31.32 -18.01
C CYS A 201 4.33 32.56 -18.04
N ALA A 202 4.91 33.75 -18.11
CA ALA A 202 4.17 34.96 -18.46
C ALA A 202 4.32 35.18 -19.96
N TYR A 203 3.23 35.48 -20.66
CA TYR A 203 3.22 35.74 -22.10
C TYR A 203 2.79 37.17 -22.38
N VAL A 204 3.35 37.75 -23.44
CA VAL A 204 3.00 39.09 -23.92
C VAL A 204 2.57 39.03 -25.38
N ASN A 205 1.61 39.88 -25.73
CA ASN A 205 1.06 40.00 -27.08
C ASN A 205 2.01 40.69 -28.08
N ARG A 206 3.26 40.19 -28.17
CA ARG A 206 4.32 40.81 -28.98
C ARG A 206 3.97 40.87 -30.46
N GLU A 207 3.42 39.81 -31.04
CA GLU A 207 3.18 39.74 -32.49
C GLU A 207 2.11 40.77 -32.90
N GLU A 208 1.01 40.86 -32.14
CA GLU A 208 -0.02 41.89 -32.33
C GLU A 208 0.52 43.32 -32.18
N LEU A 209 1.43 43.57 -31.22
CA LEU A 209 2.02 44.90 -31.04
C LEU A 209 2.92 45.29 -32.23
N LEU A 210 3.58 44.32 -32.87
CA LEU A 210 4.46 44.56 -34.02
C LEU A 210 3.69 44.70 -35.34
N ASP A 211 2.55 44.02 -35.49
CA ASP A 211 1.72 44.10 -36.70
C ASP A 211 1.23 45.53 -37.00
N GLU A 212 1.05 46.34 -35.95
CA GLU A 212 0.64 47.74 -36.04
C GLU A 212 1.80 48.71 -36.36
N ILE A 213 3.05 48.22 -36.43
CA ILE A 213 4.25 49.04 -36.65
C ILE A 213 4.88 48.71 -38.02
N PRO A 214 5.37 49.71 -38.79
CA PRO A 214 6.09 49.43 -40.03
C PRO A 214 7.32 48.55 -39.79
N VAL A 215 7.56 47.57 -40.68
CA VAL A 215 8.66 46.57 -40.56
C VAL A 215 10.04 47.21 -40.34
N ALA A 216 10.27 48.43 -40.85
CA ALA A 216 11.52 49.16 -40.65
C ALA A 216 11.81 49.51 -39.17
N TYR A 217 10.77 49.65 -38.34
CA TYR A 217 10.87 50.00 -36.92
C TYR A 217 10.70 48.81 -35.98
N HIS A 218 10.43 47.60 -36.50
CA HIS A 218 10.27 46.39 -35.69
C HIS A 218 11.42 46.13 -34.70
N PRO A 219 12.71 46.26 -35.08
CA PRO A 219 13.79 46.05 -34.12
C PRO A 219 13.72 46.98 -32.91
N HIS A 220 13.33 48.25 -33.12
CA HIS A 220 13.21 49.22 -32.03
C HIS A 220 11.97 48.96 -31.17
N ALA A 221 10.85 48.58 -31.79
CA ALA A 221 9.64 48.18 -31.08
C ALA A 221 9.89 46.94 -30.20
N GLU A 222 10.64 45.95 -30.69
CA GLU A 222 11.04 44.78 -29.90
C GLU A 222 11.91 45.16 -28.69
N GLU A 223 12.89 46.05 -28.85
CA GLU A 223 13.70 46.57 -27.75
C GLU A 223 12.86 47.26 -26.66
N LEU A 224 11.88 48.07 -27.07
CA LEU A 224 10.96 48.73 -26.14
C LEU A 224 10.09 47.71 -25.40
N ILE A 225 9.54 46.70 -26.10
CA ILE A 225 8.76 45.62 -25.48
C ILE A 225 9.61 44.84 -24.48
N ASP A 226 10.83 44.44 -24.86
CA ASP A 226 11.74 43.68 -24.01
C ASP A 226 12.16 44.46 -22.75
N TYR A 227 12.25 45.78 -22.83
CA TYR A 227 12.54 46.63 -21.69
C TYR A 227 11.33 46.85 -20.78
N TYR A 228 10.19 47.29 -21.33
CA TYR A 228 9.04 47.73 -20.52
C TYR A 228 8.15 46.59 -20.04
N ALA A 229 7.99 45.51 -20.81
CA ALA A 229 7.06 44.43 -20.45
C ALA A 229 7.42 43.74 -19.13
N PRO A 230 8.69 43.40 -18.83
CA PRO A 230 9.06 42.82 -17.53
C PRO A 230 8.76 43.77 -16.36
N LEU A 231 9.03 45.07 -16.54
CA LEU A 231 8.82 46.09 -15.49
C LEU A 231 7.33 46.29 -15.20
N LEU A 232 6.51 46.37 -16.25
CA LEU A 232 5.05 46.49 -16.15
C LEU A 232 4.44 45.25 -15.48
N TRP A 233 4.88 44.05 -15.87
CA TRP A 233 4.43 42.80 -15.25
C TRP A 233 4.73 42.75 -13.74
N LEU A 234 5.97 43.04 -13.35
CA LEU A 234 6.40 43.03 -11.95
C LEU A 234 5.63 44.07 -11.12
N SER A 235 5.45 45.27 -11.66
CA SER A 235 4.73 46.34 -10.97
C SER A 235 3.23 46.01 -10.83
N MET A 236 2.60 45.49 -11.88
CA MET A 236 1.19 45.05 -11.87
C MET A 236 0.95 43.93 -10.85
N THR A 237 1.75 42.86 -10.90
CA THR A 237 1.60 41.69 -10.00
C THR A 237 1.87 42.06 -8.55
N LYS A 238 2.85 42.92 -8.28
CA LYS A 238 3.08 43.47 -6.94
C LYS A 238 1.89 44.32 -6.44
N LEU A 239 1.28 45.10 -7.32
CA LEU A 239 0.18 45.99 -6.96
C LEU A 239 -1.13 45.23 -6.70
N SER A 240 -1.54 44.35 -7.62
CA SER A 240 -2.88 43.72 -7.63
C SER A 240 -2.86 42.20 -7.85
N GLY A 241 -1.69 41.58 -7.97
CA GLY A 241 -1.58 40.18 -8.40
C GLY A 241 -1.92 40.00 -9.88
N PHE A 242 -2.30 38.79 -10.26
CA PHE A 242 -2.81 38.49 -11.61
C PHE A 242 -4.05 37.59 -11.47
N PHE A 243 -5.16 37.98 -12.09
CA PHE A 243 -6.40 37.21 -12.06
C PHE A 243 -6.66 36.62 -13.44
N ASP A 244 -6.63 35.29 -13.52
CA ASP A 244 -6.95 34.58 -14.74
C ASP A 244 -8.46 34.32 -14.80
N THR A 245 -9.12 34.94 -15.77
CA THR A 245 -10.56 34.82 -16.00
C THR A 245 -10.99 33.48 -16.60
N ASN A 246 -10.10 32.79 -17.31
CA ASN A 246 -10.41 31.51 -17.96
C ASN A 246 -10.54 30.39 -16.93
N TYR A 247 -9.69 30.42 -15.90
CA TYR A 247 -9.68 29.43 -14.82
C TYR A 247 -10.19 29.96 -13.48
N ASN A 248 -10.70 31.21 -13.44
CA ASN A 248 -11.18 31.87 -12.23
C ASN A 248 -10.18 31.77 -11.05
N THR A 249 -8.90 31.99 -11.35
CA THR A 249 -7.79 31.74 -10.42
C THR A 249 -7.00 33.02 -10.17
N GLN A 250 -6.78 33.34 -8.89
CA GLN A 250 -5.92 34.46 -8.47
C GLN A 250 -4.50 33.96 -8.24
N PHE A 251 -3.55 34.52 -8.97
CA PHE A 251 -2.13 34.34 -8.76
C PHE A 251 -1.54 35.52 -7.99
N PHE A 252 -0.45 35.25 -7.27
CA PHE A 252 0.25 36.22 -6.41
C PHE A 252 -0.68 36.90 -5.38
N PRO A 253 -1.30 36.12 -4.47
CA PRO A 253 -2.29 36.63 -3.51
C PRO A 253 -1.69 37.56 -2.44
N ASN A 254 -0.37 37.61 -2.28
CA ASN A 254 0.29 38.50 -1.32
C ASN A 254 0.66 39.87 -1.94
N ASN A 255 -0.17 40.38 -2.85
CA ASN A 255 0.00 41.69 -3.46
C ASN A 255 -0.44 42.83 -2.53
N LEU A 256 0.01 44.05 -2.81
CA LEU A 256 -0.20 45.21 -1.95
C LEU A 256 -1.69 45.50 -1.68
N ARG A 257 -2.55 45.44 -2.70
CA ARG A 257 -3.99 45.72 -2.55
C ARG A 257 -4.71 44.65 -1.75
N GLN A 258 -4.37 43.38 -1.95
CA GLN A 258 -4.94 42.28 -1.17
C GLN A 258 -4.52 42.38 0.30
N LEU A 259 -3.22 42.60 0.58
CA LEU A 259 -2.73 42.84 1.94
C LEU A 259 -3.43 44.04 2.60
N HIS A 260 -3.63 45.13 1.86
CA HIS A 260 -4.33 46.32 2.37
C HIS A 260 -5.78 45.99 2.71
N THR A 261 -6.48 45.27 1.83
CA THR A 261 -7.88 44.87 2.02
C THR A 261 -8.02 43.95 3.23
N SER A 262 -7.18 42.93 3.35
CA SER A 262 -7.17 42.01 4.49
C SER A 262 -6.91 42.74 5.82
N ASN A 263 -5.95 43.67 5.87
CA ASN A 263 -5.69 44.46 7.07
C ASN A 263 -6.83 45.43 7.40
N THR A 264 -7.50 45.98 6.39
CA THR A 264 -8.67 46.85 6.58
C THR A 264 -9.83 46.08 7.20
N ILE A 265 -10.08 44.86 6.72
CA ILE A 265 -11.09 43.96 7.27
C ILE A 265 -10.73 43.59 8.71
N ALA A 266 -9.49 43.17 8.98
CA ALA A 266 -9.01 42.82 10.31
C ALA A 266 -9.17 43.98 11.32
N LEU A 267 -8.79 45.21 10.93
CA LEU A 267 -8.98 46.40 11.77
C LEU A 267 -10.47 46.65 12.07
N LYS A 268 -11.34 46.52 11.06
CA LYS A 268 -12.79 46.68 11.26
C LYS A 268 -13.35 45.63 12.21
N GLU A 269 -12.97 44.36 12.05
CA GLU A 269 -13.36 43.26 12.95
C GLU A 269 -12.88 43.52 14.38
N LYS A 270 -11.61 43.91 14.56
CA LYS A 270 -11.06 44.28 15.86
C LYS A 270 -11.89 45.38 16.53
N ARG A 271 -12.18 46.47 15.82
CA ARG A 271 -12.99 47.58 16.33
C ARG A 271 -14.39 47.15 16.74
N ILE A 272 -14.98 46.16 16.07
CA ILE A 272 -16.27 45.59 16.47
C ILE A 272 -16.12 44.80 17.78
N LEU A 273 -15.10 43.95 17.88
CA LEU A 273 -14.82 43.12 19.07
C LEU A 273 -14.46 43.94 20.31
N MET A 274 -13.77 45.07 20.14
CA MET A 274 -13.36 45.96 21.24
C MET A 274 -14.49 46.85 21.79
N LYS A 275 -15.69 46.86 21.19
CA LYS A 275 -16.86 47.56 21.76
C LYS A 275 -17.36 46.93 23.08
N SER A 276 -16.87 45.74 23.41
CA SER A 276 -17.16 44.96 24.62
C SER A 276 -15.91 44.85 25.51
N ASN A 277 -16.10 44.46 26.79
CA ASN A 277 -15.03 44.37 27.80
C ASN A 277 -13.90 43.42 27.37
N THR A 278 -12.84 43.98 26.78
CA THR A 278 -11.87 43.27 25.94
C THR A 278 -11.03 42.26 26.71
N LEU A 279 -10.76 42.52 27.99
CA LEU A 279 -9.87 41.71 28.82
C LEU A 279 -10.58 40.45 29.35
N GLU A 280 -11.88 40.54 29.64
CA GLU A 280 -12.72 39.39 29.98
C GLU A 280 -12.94 38.49 28.76
N MET A 281 -13.20 39.08 27.59
CA MET A 281 -13.37 38.32 26.35
C MET A 281 -12.09 37.56 25.95
N LEU A 282 -10.92 38.16 26.09
CA LEU A 282 -9.66 37.48 25.76
C LEU A 282 -9.47 36.23 26.61
N LYS A 283 -9.70 36.32 27.93
CA LYS A 283 -9.62 35.17 28.83
C LYS A 283 -10.66 34.09 28.50
N ASP A 284 -11.89 34.50 28.18
CA ASP A 284 -12.96 33.57 27.78
C ASP A 284 -12.61 32.81 26.50
N TYR A 285 -12.12 33.52 25.47
CA TYR A 285 -11.70 32.88 24.22
C TYR A 285 -10.49 31.97 24.38
N GLU A 286 -9.49 32.35 25.20
CA GLU A 286 -8.35 31.48 25.52
C GLU A 286 -8.80 30.21 26.25
N HIS A 287 -9.69 30.34 27.22
CA HIS A 287 -10.26 29.20 27.93
C HIS A 287 -11.03 28.29 26.98
N ARG A 288 -11.90 28.85 26.13
CA ARG A 288 -12.69 28.09 25.17
C ARG A 288 -11.84 27.40 24.11
N LEU A 289 -10.74 28.02 23.68
CA LEU A 289 -9.77 27.41 22.77
C LEU A 289 -9.08 26.21 23.44
N ALA A 290 -8.61 26.36 24.68
CA ALA A 290 -8.00 25.27 25.43
C ALA A 290 -8.99 24.12 25.66
N GLN A 291 -10.24 24.45 26.02
CA GLN A 291 -11.32 23.47 26.17
C GLN A 291 -11.57 22.71 24.86
N LEU A 292 -11.72 23.41 23.72
CA LEU A 292 -11.94 22.76 22.41
C LEU A 292 -10.77 21.88 21.99
N LYS A 293 -9.52 22.27 22.27
CA LYS A 293 -8.34 21.43 21.99
C LYS A 293 -8.34 20.17 22.86
N SER A 294 -8.75 20.28 24.12
CA SER A 294 -8.94 19.13 25.02
C SER A 294 -10.08 18.22 24.56
N GLU A 295 -11.25 18.78 24.23
CA GLU A 295 -12.42 18.04 23.74
C GLU A 295 -12.10 17.29 22.46
N ARG A 296 -11.42 17.92 21.49
CA ARG A 296 -10.94 17.25 20.27
C ARG A 296 -10.08 16.03 20.60
N SER A 297 -9.16 16.19 21.56
CA SER A 297 -8.22 15.13 21.96
C SER A 297 -8.87 14.02 22.79
N GLN A 298 -10.07 14.24 23.34
CA GLN A 298 -10.80 13.24 24.14
C GLN A 298 -11.91 12.56 23.34
N ASN A 299 -12.57 13.29 22.44
CA ASN A 299 -13.79 12.84 21.76
C ASN A 299 -13.52 12.17 20.40
N ILE A 300 -12.36 12.44 19.77
CA ILE A 300 -11.99 11.84 18.48
C ILE A 300 -11.24 10.51 18.60
N PRO A 301 -10.22 10.34 19.48
CA PRO A 301 -9.48 9.09 19.51
C PRO A 301 -10.36 7.96 20.06
N TYR A 302 -10.85 7.13 19.15
CA TYR A 302 -11.35 5.81 19.49
C TYR A 302 -10.17 4.87 19.76
N PRO A 303 -10.34 3.80 20.55
CA PRO A 303 -9.26 2.84 20.83
C PRO A 303 -8.61 2.18 19.60
N PHE A 304 -9.25 2.27 18.43
CA PHE A 304 -8.82 1.70 17.15
C PHE A 304 -8.32 2.74 16.13
N VAL A 305 -8.03 3.96 16.59
CA VAL A 305 -7.57 5.09 15.79
C VAL A 305 -6.15 5.45 16.19
N ASP A 306 -5.28 5.68 15.21
CA ASP A 306 -3.88 6.05 15.43
C ASP A 306 -3.68 7.56 15.73
N ASP A 307 -2.43 7.97 15.94
CA ASP A 307 -2.06 9.36 16.22
C ASP A 307 -2.35 10.33 15.05
N HIS A 308 -2.60 9.80 13.85
CA HIS A 308 -2.97 10.55 12.65
C HIS A 308 -4.49 10.54 12.40
N PHE A 309 -5.28 10.03 13.34
CA PHE A 309 -6.72 9.86 13.22
C PHE A 309 -7.15 8.87 12.13
N ALA A 310 -6.28 7.91 11.78
CA ALA A 310 -6.58 6.83 10.84
C ALA A 310 -7.00 5.56 11.58
N ILE A 311 -8.00 4.86 11.03
CA ILE A 311 -8.47 3.58 11.58
C ILE A 311 -7.53 2.44 11.18
N ASP A 312 -7.05 1.68 12.16
CA ASP A 312 -6.34 0.41 11.93
C ASP A 312 -7.31 -0.78 12.05
N ILE A 313 -7.71 -1.32 10.90
CA ILE A 313 -8.63 -2.46 10.81
C ILE A 313 -8.03 -3.78 11.32
N ASN A 314 -6.71 -3.86 11.47
CA ASN A 314 -6.00 -5.06 11.92
C ASN A 314 -5.77 -5.03 13.44
N SER A 315 -6.10 -3.93 14.12
CA SER A 315 -5.93 -3.77 15.57
C SER A 315 -6.93 -4.59 16.37
N ASP A 316 -6.54 -5.04 17.58
CA ASP A 316 -7.44 -5.72 18.51
C ASP A 316 -8.68 -4.89 18.83
N ALA A 317 -8.48 -3.58 19.04
CA ALA A 317 -9.58 -2.66 19.34
C ALA A 317 -10.61 -2.59 18.20
N PHE A 318 -10.17 -2.61 16.94
CA PHE A 318 -11.09 -2.60 15.80
C PHE A 318 -11.81 -3.94 15.68
N ILE A 319 -11.11 -5.05 15.90
CA ILE A 319 -11.70 -6.39 15.85
C ILE A 319 -12.83 -6.52 16.87
N ASP A 320 -12.57 -6.14 18.12
CA ASP A 320 -13.59 -6.16 19.18
C ASP A 320 -14.78 -5.26 18.83
N TYR A 321 -14.51 -4.06 18.31
CA TYR A 321 -15.55 -3.13 17.86
C TYR A 321 -16.38 -3.72 16.72
N PHE A 322 -15.74 -4.28 15.70
CA PHE A 322 -16.39 -4.85 14.52
C PHE A 322 -17.27 -6.06 14.86
N GLU A 323 -16.80 -6.93 15.76
CA GLU A 323 -17.57 -8.08 16.24
C GLU A 323 -18.79 -7.65 17.04
N GLN A 324 -18.64 -6.68 17.95
CA GLN A 324 -19.77 -6.13 18.73
C GLN A 324 -20.78 -5.45 17.81
N TYR A 325 -20.32 -4.61 16.88
CA TYR A 325 -21.17 -3.96 15.89
C TYR A 325 -21.94 -4.99 15.07
N SER A 326 -21.27 -6.04 14.61
CA SER A 326 -21.91 -7.10 13.83
C SER A 326 -22.97 -7.86 14.62
N LYS A 327 -22.75 -8.13 15.92
CA LYS A 327 -23.76 -8.75 16.82
C LYS A 327 -24.98 -7.85 17.01
N GLN A 328 -24.77 -6.55 17.22
CA GLN A 328 -25.85 -5.58 17.43
C GLN A 328 -26.69 -5.36 16.17
N HIS A 329 -26.07 -5.39 15.00
CA HIS A 329 -26.73 -5.15 13.70
C HIS A 329 -27.13 -6.45 12.97
N HIS A 330 -27.03 -7.61 13.64
CA HIS A 330 -27.35 -8.92 13.08
C HIS A 330 -26.65 -9.24 11.75
N TYR A 331 -25.41 -8.78 11.59
CA TYR A 331 -24.59 -9.15 10.44
C TYR A 331 -24.06 -10.57 10.59
N SER A 332 -24.29 -11.39 9.57
CA SER A 332 -23.63 -12.68 9.46
C SER A 332 -22.14 -12.45 9.20
N LEU A 333 -21.32 -12.77 10.19
CA LEU A 333 -19.87 -12.88 10.07
C LEU A 333 -19.50 -14.34 9.93
N TYR A 334 -18.83 -14.66 8.82
CA TYR A 334 -18.26 -15.99 8.65
C TYR A 334 -17.00 -16.14 9.50
N GLN A 335 -16.60 -17.37 9.76
CA GLN A 335 -15.31 -17.72 10.37
C GLN A 335 -14.45 -18.41 9.29
N PRO A 336 -13.70 -17.64 8.48
CA PRO A 336 -13.11 -18.14 7.23
C PRO A 336 -12.23 -19.37 7.41
N THR A 337 -11.54 -19.48 8.54
CA THR A 337 -10.57 -20.54 8.80
C THR A 337 -11.19 -21.76 9.47
N GLN A 338 -12.43 -21.69 9.96
CA GLN A 338 -13.01 -22.69 10.84
C GLN A 338 -13.15 -24.05 10.16
N ARG A 339 -13.74 -24.10 8.95
CA ARG A 339 -13.95 -25.35 8.22
C ARG A 339 -12.61 -26.00 7.86
N PHE A 340 -11.66 -25.22 7.34
CA PHE A 340 -10.34 -25.72 7.01
C PHE A 340 -9.61 -26.27 8.25
N LYS A 341 -9.65 -25.54 9.37
CA LYS A 341 -9.08 -25.96 10.66
C LYS A 341 -9.68 -27.27 11.16
N GLN A 342 -10.99 -27.46 11.02
CA GLN A 342 -11.65 -28.73 11.37
C GLN A 342 -11.14 -29.89 10.51
N LEU A 343 -11.02 -29.70 9.19
CA LEU A 343 -10.56 -30.76 8.28
C LEU A 343 -9.10 -31.16 8.53
N ILE A 344 -8.21 -30.19 8.75
CA ILE A 344 -6.78 -30.47 8.96
C ILE A 344 -6.44 -30.95 10.38
N THR A 345 -7.42 -30.99 11.28
CA THR A 345 -7.28 -31.60 12.61
C THR A 345 -8.05 -32.92 12.75
N ASP A 346 -8.90 -33.26 11.77
CA ASP A 346 -9.65 -34.51 11.74
C ASP A 346 -8.80 -35.63 11.12
N GLN A 347 -8.37 -36.56 11.96
CA GLN A 347 -7.63 -37.75 11.53
C GLN A 347 -8.37 -38.58 10.48
N ALA A 348 -9.70 -38.64 10.52
CA ALA A 348 -10.48 -39.39 9.54
C ALA A 348 -10.40 -38.79 8.13
N VAL A 349 -10.16 -37.48 8.04
CA VAL A 349 -10.02 -36.74 6.77
C VAL A 349 -8.58 -36.71 6.29
N ILE A 350 -7.61 -36.52 7.19
CA ILE A 350 -6.18 -36.45 6.84
C ILE A 350 -5.65 -37.81 6.40
N LYS A 351 -6.04 -38.90 7.07
CA LYS A 351 -5.50 -40.23 6.83
C LYS A 351 -5.63 -40.68 5.36
N PRO A 352 -6.79 -40.55 4.68
CA PRO A 352 -6.90 -40.83 3.25
C PRO A 352 -5.85 -40.09 2.41
N PHE A 353 -5.66 -38.79 2.67
CA PHE A 353 -4.68 -37.97 1.95
C PHE A 353 -3.24 -38.41 2.20
N THR A 354 -2.85 -38.59 3.46
CA THR A 354 -1.47 -38.99 3.82
C THR A 354 -1.15 -40.42 3.37
N SER A 355 -2.12 -41.33 3.43
CA SER A 355 -1.98 -42.71 2.93
C SER A 355 -1.86 -42.76 1.40
N ALA A 356 -2.65 -41.97 0.68
CA ALA A 356 -2.55 -41.85 -0.77
C ALA A 356 -1.19 -41.25 -1.18
N TYR A 357 -0.71 -40.23 -0.43
CA TYR A 357 0.60 -39.65 -0.65
C TYR A 357 1.74 -40.64 -0.38
N ALA A 358 1.68 -41.38 0.74
CA ALA A 358 2.63 -42.44 1.08
C ALA A 358 2.72 -43.50 -0.04
N THR A 359 1.57 -43.90 -0.58
CA THR A 359 1.52 -44.84 -1.71
C THR A 359 2.12 -44.23 -2.98
N LYS A 360 1.84 -42.95 -3.28
CA LYS A 360 2.39 -42.23 -4.43
C LYS A 360 3.92 -42.16 -4.37
N ILE A 361 4.50 -41.80 -3.23
CA ILE A 361 5.97 -41.68 -3.09
C ILE A 361 6.69 -43.02 -3.22
N ILE A 362 6.10 -44.10 -2.70
CA ILE A 362 6.64 -45.47 -2.87
C ILE A 362 6.63 -45.86 -4.35
N ARG A 363 5.52 -45.59 -5.06
CA ARG A 363 5.37 -45.92 -6.49
C ARG A 363 6.28 -45.09 -7.40
N ASN A 364 6.47 -43.81 -7.07
CA ASN A 364 7.25 -42.87 -7.86
C ASN A 364 8.73 -42.83 -7.46
N TYR A 365 9.16 -43.68 -6.52
CA TYR A 365 10.56 -43.74 -6.10
C TYR A 365 11.48 -44.05 -7.30
N PRO A 366 12.65 -43.40 -7.43
CA PRO A 366 13.47 -43.53 -8.62
C PRO A 366 13.80 -44.99 -8.94
N ALA A 367 13.47 -45.44 -10.16
CA ALA A 367 13.65 -46.83 -10.57
C ALA A 367 15.11 -47.32 -10.37
N ALA A 368 16.08 -46.43 -10.58
CA ALA A 368 17.51 -46.70 -10.36
C ALA A 368 17.89 -46.98 -8.89
N LEU A 369 17.03 -46.63 -7.94
CA LEU A 369 17.14 -46.88 -6.50
C LEU A 369 16.17 -47.96 -6.03
N THR A 370 15.49 -48.67 -6.94
CA THR A 370 14.60 -49.78 -6.61
C THR A 370 15.21 -51.12 -7.03
N PHE A 371 15.00 -52.17 -6.25
CA PHE A 371 15.44 -53.53 -6.58
C PHE A 371 14.41 -54.58 -6.19
N ARG A 372 14.53 -55.77 -6.78
CA ARG A 372 13.67 -56.91 -6.47
C ARG A 372 14.38 -57.86 -5.52
N VAL A 373 13.60 -58.41 -4.60
CA VAL A 373 14.02 -59.46 -3.68
C VAL A 373 13.33 -60.75 -4.11
N SER A 374 14.12 -61.78 -4.36
CA SER A 374 13.60 -63.11 -4.69
C SER A 374 12.85 -63.72 -3.50
N GLY A 375 11.99 -64.70 -3.76
CA GLY A 375 11.27 -65.42 -2.71
C GLY A 375 12.14 -66.21 -1.72
N ARG A 376 13.45 -66.34 -1.99
CA ARG A 376 14.44 -66.92 -1.06
C ARG A 376 15.26 -65.85 -0.33
N GLY A 377 14.91 -64.56 -0.45
CA GLY A 377 15.59 -63.46 0.22
C GLY A 377 16.81 -62.90 -0.52
N TYR A 378 17.18 -63.42 -1.69
CA TYR A 378 18.30 -62.87 -2.49
C TYR A 378 17.94 -61.56 -3.19
N TYR A 379 18.87 -60.60 -3.22
CA TYR A 379 18.72 -59.31 -3.89
C TYR A 379 20.06 -58.73 -4.36
N ASN A 380 20.05 -57.81 -5.33
CA ASN A 380 21.23 -57.05 -5.77
C ASN A 380 20.92 -55.55 -5.79
N ILE A 381 21.84 -54.73 -5.26
CA ILE A 381 21.68 -53.28 -5.13
C ILE A 381 22.21 -52.58 -6.40
N PRO A 382 21.36 -51.82 -7.13
CA PRO A 382 21.70 -51.22 -8.44
C PRO A 382 22.61 -49.99 -8.39
N SER A 383 22.60 -49.17 -7.33
CA SER A 383 23.46 -47.97 -7.20
C SER A 383 24.06 -47.86 -5.80
N ARG A 384 25.38 -47.98 -5.68
CA ARG A 384 26.08 -48.20 -4.39
C ARG A 384 26.88 -47.00 -3.88
N GLU A 385 27.34 -46.12 -4.76
CA GLU A 385 28.34 -45.10 -4.41
C GLU A 385 27.85 -44.02 -3.45
N LYS A 386 26.52 -43.94 -3.21
CA LYS A 386 25.91 -42.96 -2.29
C LYS A 386 24.82 -43.55 -1.39
N ALA A 387 24.75 -44.88 -1.32
CA ALA A 387 23.76 -45.57 -0.50
C ALA A 387 24.14 -45.49 0.98
N ILE A 388 23.24 -44.95 1.80
CA ILE A 388 23.39 -44.87 3.26
C ILE A 388 22.54 -45.94 3.98
N GLY A 389 21.61 -46.57 3.27
CA GLY A 389 20.80 -47.68 3.78
C GLY A 389 19.92 -48.31 2.69
N VAL A 390 19.23 -49.39 3.06
CA VAL A 390 18.21 -50.03 2.23
C VAL A 390 16.97 -50.35 3.05
N ILE A 391 15.80 -50.22 2.43
CA ILE A 391 14.50 -50.55 3.02
C ILE A 391 13.92 -51.72 2.22
N PHE A 392 13.51 -52.77 2.92
CA PHE A 392 12.80 -53.91 2.35
C PHE A 392 11.32 -53.77 2.63
N ASP A 393 10.51 -53.85 1.59
CA ASP A 393 9.06 -53.83 1.65
C ASP A 393 8.55 -55.23 1.31
N PHE A 394 8.05 -55.91 2.33
CA PHE A 394 7.52 -57.25 2.21
C PHE A 394 6.04 -57.14 1.88
N THR A 395 5.75 -57.09 0.59
CA THR A 395 4.43 -56.88 -0.03
C THR A 395 3.30 -57.80 0.46
N HIS A 396 3.58 -58.83 1.28
CA HIS A 396 2.61 -59.84 1.72
C HIS A 396 2.54 -60.01 3.23
N SER A 397 3.27 -59.21 4.02
CA SER A 397 3.36 -59.43 5.47
C SER A 397 3.16 -58.18 6.31
N ASP A 398 2.63 -57.08 5.74
CA ASP A 398 2.51 -55.78 6.41
C ASP A 398 3.76 -55.47 7.23
N GLN A 399 4.92 -55.76 6.67
CA GLN A 399 6.19 -55.69 7.37
C GLN A 399 7.18 -55.00 6.45
N HIS A 400 8.03 -54.20 7.07
CA HIS A 400 9.19 -53.64 6.42
C HIS A 400 10.41 -53.84 7.31
N MET A 401 11.59 -53.77 6.69
CA MET A 401 12.86 -53.91 7.40
C MET A 401 13.84 -52.87 6.89
N ILE A 402 14.49 -52.18 7.82
CA ILE A 402 15.48 -51.15 7.52
C ILE A 402 16.86 -51.70 7.84
N LEU A 403 17.74 -51.75 6.84
CA LEU A 403 19.16 -52.02 7.05
C LEU A 403 19.93 -50.72 6.82
N CYS A 404 20.49 -50.18 7.90
CA CYS A 404 21.41 -49.05 7.82
C CYS A 404 22.83 -49.61 7.67
N ASN A 405 23.40 -49.55 6.47
CA ASN A 405 24.79 -49.97 6.32
C ASN A 405 25.51 -49.29 5.15
N ARG A 406 26.66 -48.68 5.45
CA ARG A 406 27.50 -47.94 4.50
C ARG A 406 28.34 -48.84 3.59
N ASN A 407 28.39 -50.16 3.83
CA ASN A 407 29.34 -51.08 3.18
C ASN A 407 28.70 -52.38 2.68
N HIS A 408 27.80 -52.35 1.70
CA HIS A 408 27.28 -53.55 1.04
C HIS A 408 27.74 -53.61 -0.42
N GLN A 409 28.85 -54.31 -0.66
CA GLN A 409 29.39 -54.56 -2.00
C GLN A 409 29.07 -55.99 -2.46
N GLY A 410 28.52 -56.12 -3.67
CA GLY A 410 28.70 -57.27 -4.56
C GLY A 410 27.98 -58.56 -4.18
N LEU A 411 27.33 -59.17 -5.19
CA LEU A 411 26.62 -60.46 -5.14
C LEU A 411 25.30 -60.47 -4.33
N PRO A 412 24.42 -61.46 -4.59
CA PRO A 412 23.20 -61.61 -3.83
C PRO A 412 23.46 -61.90 -2.36
N VAL A 413 22.90 -61.10 -1.46
CA VAL A 413 23.04 -61.26 0.00
C VAL A 413 21.78 -61.90 0.59
N ILE A 414 21.94 -62.79 1.57
CA ILE A 414 20.83 -63.37 2.36
C ILE A 414 20.76 -62.62 3.70
N VAL A 415 19.58 -62.11 4.05
CA VAL A 415 19.33 -61.50 5.36
C VAL A 415 18.90 -62.58 6.36
N THR A 416 19.52 -62.60 7.53
CA THR A 416 19.21 -63.50 8.64
C THR A 416 19.07 -62.70 9.94
N LYS A 417 18.57 -63.34 11.01
CA LYS A 417 18.53 -62.73 12.35
C LYS A 417 19.92 -62.32 12.88
N SER A 418 21.00 -62.84 12.29
CA SER A 418 22.39 -62.55 12.64
C SER A 418 23.03 -61.46 11.77
N THR A 419 22.29 -60.86 10.83
CA THR A 419 22.81 -59.76 10.00
C THR A 419 23.06 -58.51 10.86
N PRO A 420 24.30 -57.97 10.91
CA PRO A 420 24.62 -56.78 11.70
C PRO A 420 23.86 -55.53 11.21
N ALA A 421 23.53 -54.62 12.13
CA ALA A 421 22.82 -53.36 11.87
C ALA A 421 21.37 -53.50 11.34
N LEU A 422 20.70 -54.59 11.71
CA LEU A 422 19.27 -54.78 11.47
C LEU A 422 18.47 -53.91 12.45
N ASN A 423 18.16 -52.69 12.01
CA ASN A 423 17.46 -51.71 12.81
C ASN A 423 15.96 -51.82 12.50
N HIS A 424 15.29 -52.68 13.27
CA HIS A 424 13.84 -52.91 13.27
C HIS A 424 13.25 -53.67 12.06
N VAL A 425 12.59 -54.79 12.39
CA VAL A 425 11.51 -55.37 11.57
C VAL A 425 10.23 -54.95 12.26
N GLU A 426 9.51 -54.00 11.69
CA GLU A 426 8.23 -53.56 12.23
C GLU A 426 7.08 -54.34 11.60
N GLY A 427 6.08 -54.69 12.40
CA GLY A 427 4.86 -55.37 11.97
C GLY A 427 3.84 -54.45 11.29
N VAL A 428 4.29 -53.38 10.62
CA VAL A 428 3.44 -52.48 9.83
C VAL A 428 3.99 -52.28 8.41
N SER A 429 3.10 -52.09 7.43
CA SER A 429 3.51 -51.88 6.05
C SER A 429 4.33 -50.58 5.92
N LEU A 430 5.21 -50.52 4.92
CA LEU A 430 6.01 -49.32 4.67
C LEU A 430 5.12 -48.09 4.36
N ALA A 431 3.98 -48.31 3.69
CA ALA A 431 3.01 -47.25 3.42
C ALA A 431 2.38 -46.73 4.73
N ASP A 432 2.03 -47.62 5.66
CA ASP A 432 1.44 -47.22 6.95
C ASP A 432 2.45 -46.48 7.85
N GLU A 433 3.73 -46.85 7.80
CA GLU A 433 4.78 -46.15 8.55
C GLU A 433 5.01 -44.74 8.01
N LEU A 434 5.01 -44.57 6.69
CA LEU A 434 5.07 -43.26 6.05
C LEU A 434 3.83 -42.43 6.35
N ASP A 435 2.64 -43.02 6.22
CA ASP A 435 1.36 -42.40 6.56
C ASP A 435 1.38 -41.84 8.00
N LYS A 436 1.78 -42.66 8.98
CA LYS A 436 1.91 -42.23 10.38
C LYS A 436 2.85 -41.05 10.56
N ARG A 437 4.02 -41.07 9.90
CA ARG A 437 5.00 -39.96 9.98
C ARG A 437 4.44 -38.67 9.38
N LEU A 438 3.75 -38.77 8.25
CA LEU A 438 3.15 -37.62 7.57
C LEU A 438 1.99 -37.03 8.39
N GLN A 439 1.14 -37.88 8.97
CA GLN A 439 0.06 -37.44 9.88
C GLN A 439 0.61 -36.73 11.11
N ALA A 440 1.63 -37.31 11.77
CA ALA A 440 2.24 -36.71 12.94
C ALA A 440 2.80 -35.31 12.67
N TYR A 441 3.24 -35.05 11.43
CA TYR A 441 3.81 -33.77 11.03
C TYR A 441 2.73 -32.73 10.66
N ILE A 442 1.61 -33.15 10.06
CA ILE A 442 0.48 -32.22 9.80
C ILE A 442 -0.23 -31.82 11.10
N LEU A 443 -0.29 -32.73 12.06
CA LEU A 443 -1.01 -32.54 13.33
C LEU A 443 -0.16 -31.90 14.45
N SER A 444 1.16 -31.80 14.26
CA SER A 444 2.06 -31.09 15.18
C SER A 444 2.04 -29.59 14.92
#